data_AF-A0A2M7D7J8-F1
#
_entry.id   AF-A0A2M7D7J8-F1
#
_cell.length_a   1.000
_cell.length_b   1.000
_cell.length_c   1.000
_cell.angle_alpha   90.00
_cell.angle_beta   90.00
_cell.angle_gamma   90.00
#
_symmetry.space_group_name_H-M   'P 1'
#
loop_
_entity.id
_entity.type
_entity.pdbx_description
1 polymer ?
#
loop_
_entity_poly.entity_id
_entity_poly.type
_entity_poly.pdbx_seq_one_letter_code
_entity_poly.pdbx_strand_id
1 'polypeptide(L)' 'MNNKLIDELKERLEKQKTATEQQLKSFAKKDEKVKGDWDTRFPKFDGGESGSAALEKAADEVTE' A
#
# COMPACT_ATOMS: atom_id res chain seq x y z
N MET A 1 -6.90 -17.22 -33.10
CA MET A 1 -6.32 -16.24 -32.15
C MET A 1 -5.43 -15.30 -32.91
N ASN A 2 -5.55 -13.99 -32.68
CA ASN A 2 -4.79 -12.99 -33.41
C ASN A 2 -3.48 -12.70 -32.64
N ASN A 3 -2.37 -13.34 -33.03
CA ASN A 3 -1.12 -13.33 -32.26
C ASN A 3 -0.55 -11.93 -32.05
N LYS A 4 -0.67 -11.03 -33.04
CA LYS A 4 -0.26 -9.63 -32.93
C LYS A 4 -0.98 -8.89 -31.79
N LEU A 5 -2.29 -9.10 -31.68
CA LEU A 5 -3.10 -8.48 -30.62
C LEU A 5 -2.69 -8.98 -29.24
N ILE A 6 -2.34 -10.26 -29.12
CA ILE A 6 -1.88 -10.86 -27.85
C ILE A 6 -0.56 -10.23 -27.41
N ASP A 7 0.37 -10.01 -28.34
CA ASP A 7 1.68 -9.45 -28.02
C ASP A 7 1.58 -7.96 -27.64
N GLU A 8 0.76 -7.18 -28.34
CA GLU A 8 0.48 -5.78 -27.98
C GLU A 8 -0.16 -5.66 -26.58
N LEU A 9 -1.11 -6.54 -26.26
CA LEU A 9 -1.75 -6.55 -24.94
C LEU A 9 -0.77 -6.94 -23.84
N LYS A 10 0.13 -7.90 -24.08
CA LYS A 10 1.19 -8.26 -23.13
C LYS A 10 2.12 -7.09 -22.86
N GLU A 11 2.58 -6.40 -23.89
CA GLU A 11 3.48 -5.26 -23.73
C GLU A 11 2.82 -4.14 -22.91
N ARG A 12 1.54 -3.88 -23.18
CA ARG A 12 0.76 -2.88 -22.41
C ARG A 12 0.62 -3.28 -20.95
N LEU A 13 0.33 -4.55 -20.66
CA LEU A 13 0.20 -5.06 -19.29
C LEU A 13 1.51 -4.97 -18.51
N GLU A 14 2.66 -5.30 -19.12
CA GLU A 14 3.96 -5.19 -18.46
C GLU A 14 4.35 -3.74 -18.17
N LYS A 15 4.04 -2.80 -19.08
CA LYS A 15 4.21 -1.36 -18.83
C LYS A 15 3.37 -0.89 -17.65
N GLN A 16 2.09 -1.27 -17.61
CA GLN A 16 1.18 -0.90 -16.52
C GLN A 16 1.62 -1.48 -15.18
N LYS A 17 1.99 -2.76 -15.16
CA LYS A 17 2.52 -3.44 -13.98
C LYS A 17 3.74 -2.70 -13.43
N THR A 18 4.70 -2.37 -14.28
CA THR A 18 5.93 -1.65 -13.87
C THR A 18 5.60 -0.29 -13.27
N ALA A 19 4.69 0.47 -13.88
CA ALA A 19 4.24 1.75 -13.34
C ALA A 19 3.57 1.59 -11.97
N THR A 20 2.69 0.59 -11.79
CA THR A 20 2.05 0.30 -10.50
C THR A 20 3.07 -0.11 -9.44
N GLU A 21 4.04 -0.97 -9.77
CA GLU A 21 5.11 -1.37 -8.85
C GLU A 21 5.99 -0.18 -8.43
N GLN A 22 6.25 0.78 -9.33
CA GLN A 22 6.98 2.01 -8.98
C GLN A 22 6.19 2.88 -8.00
N GLN A 23 4.87 3.03 -8.19
CA GLN A 23 4.02 3.77 -7.27
C GLN A 23 3.95 3.09 -5.91
N LEU A 24 3.79 1.77 -5.87
CA LEU A 24 3.77 0.99 -4.63
C LEU A 24 5.06 1.14 -3.83
N LYS A 25 6.24 1.19 -4.48
CA LYS A 25 7.53 1.40 -3.79
C LYS A 25 7.62 2.70 -2.99
N SER A 26 6.78 3.70 -3.29
CA SER A 26 6.79 4.97 -2.56
C SER A 26 6.26 4.83 -1.12
N PHE A 27 5.33 3.90 -0.86
CA PHE A 27 4.68 3.76 0.45
C PHE A 27 4.64 2.32 0.99
N ALA A 28 4.96 1.32 0.16
CA ALA A 28 4.96 -0.10 0.51
C ALA A 28 6.28 -0.77 0.11
N LYS A 29 6.52 -1.96 0.66
CA LYS A 29 7.62 -2.86 0.30
C LYS A 29 7.01 -4.18 -0.19
N LYS A 30 7.59 -4.74 -1.24
CA LYS A 30 7.17 -6.04 -1.76
C LYS A 30 7.52 -7.12 -0.75
N ASP A 31 6.59 -8.03 -0.46
CA ASP A 31 6.90 -9.22 0.32
C ASP A 31 7.65 -10.22 -0.57
N GLU A 32 8.79 -10.70 -0.08
CA GLU A 32 9.60 -11.72 -0.77
C GLU A 32 9.01 -13.13 -0.59
N LYS A 33 8.15 -13.33 0.42
CA LYS A 33 7.54 -14.62 0.75
C LYS A 33 6.29 -14.89 -0.08
N VAL A 34 5.50 -13.85 -0.38
CA VAL A 34 4.23 -13.98 -1.10
C VAL A 34 4.25 -13.16 -2.39
N LYS A 35 4.19 -13.86 -3.53
CA LYS A 35 4.25 -13.22 -4.85
C LYS A 35 3.04 -12.30 -5.05
N GLY A 36 3.32 -11.01 -5.20
CA GLY A 36 2.29 -9.99 -5.47
C GLY A 36 1.77 -9.30 -4.22
N ASP A 37 2.27 -9.69 -3.05
CA ASP A 37 1.92 -9.03 -1.80
C ASP A 37 2.85 -7.83 -1.52
N TRP A 38 2.28 -6.81 -0.92
CA TRP A 38 2.96 -5.54 -0.63
C TRP A 38 2.58 -5.05 0.77
N ASP A 39 3.59 -4.96 1.63
CA ASP A 39 3.45 -4.46 2.99
C ASP A 39 3.62 -2.94 3.02
N THR A 40 2.61 -2.23 3.53
CA THR A 40 2.71 -0.78 3.76
C THR A 40 3.74 -0.49 4.85
N ARG A 41 4.51 0.60 4.70
CA ARG A 41 5.47 1.05 5.73
C ARG A 41 4.80 1.78 6.90
N PHE A 42 3.50 2.03 6.81
CA PHE A 42 2.75 2.68 7.86
C PHE A 42 2.49 1.72 9.02
N PRO A 43 2.50 2.22 10.27
CA PRO A 43 2.07 1.44 11.42
C PRO A 43 0.68 0.86 11.17
N LYS A 44 0.47 -0.38 11.60
CA LYS A 44 -0.88 -0.93 11.63
C LYS A 44 -1.69 -0.09 12.61
N PHE A 45 -2.76 0.51 12.13
CA PHE A 45 -3.73 1.16 12.98
C PHE A 45 -4.44 0.07 13.78
N ASP A 46 -4.23 0.09 15.10
CA ASP A 46 -4.72 -0.88 16.08
C ASP A 46 -6.11 -0.51 16.63
N GLY A 47 -6.79 0.46 16.02
CA GLY A 47 -8.12 0.89 16.42
C GLY A 47 -8.13 1.82 17.64
N GLY A 48 -6.96 2.29 18.09
CA GLY A 48 -6.85 3.36 19.08
C GLY A 48 -7.43 4.68 18.55
N GLU A 49 -7.78 5.59 19.45
CA GLU A 49 -8.19 6.93 19.05
C GLU A 49 -7.05 7.61 18.27
N SER A 50 -7.37 8.23 17.14
CA SER A 50 -6.41 8.95 16.29
C SER A 50 -6.88 10.38 16.06
N GLY A 51 -5.94 11.32 16.01
CA GLY A 51 -6.25 12.74 15.83
C GLY A 51 -6.73 13.41 17.13
N SER A 52 -7.76 14.26 17.05
CA SER A 52 -8.25 15.05 18.21
C SER A 52 -8.63 14.18 19.41
N ALA A 53 -9.28 13.03 19.16
CA ALA A 53 -9.69 12.12 20.21
C ALA A 53 -8.50 11.60 21.06
N ALA A 54 -7.38 11.28 20.40
CA ALA A 54 -6.16 10.85 21.09
C ALA A 54 -5.58 11.96 21.99
N LEU A 55 -5.69 13.21 21.55
CA LEU A 55 -5.18 14.38 22.28
C LEU A 55 -6.09 14.73 23.47
N GLU A 56 -7.41 14.61 23.30
CA GLU A 56 -8.40 14.82 24.36
C GLU A 56 -8.22 13.80 25.49
N LYS A 57 -8.09 12.52 25.14
CA LYS A 57 -7.87 11.46 26.13
C LYS A 57 -6.53 11.58 26.86
N ALA A 58 -5.46 11.92 26.15
CA ALA A 58 -4.16 12.17 26.77
C ALA A 58 -4.19 13.39 27.71
N ALA A 59 -5.03 14.38 27.44
CA ALA A 59 -5.22 15.53 28.32
C ALA A 59 -5.99 15.15 29.60
N ASP A 60 -7.05 14.34 29.48
CA ASP A 60 -7.83 13.84 30.63
C ASP A 60 -6.97 12.97 31.57
N GLU A 61 -6.12 12.09 31.01
CA GLU A 61 -5.25 11.19 31.80
C GLU A 61 -4.16 11.93 32.59
N VAL A 62 -3.75 13.14 32.19
CA VAL A 62 -2.74 13.95 32.91
C VAL A 62 -3.37 14.77 34.05
N THR A 63 -4.68 14.94 34.05
CA THR A 63 -5.41 15.74 35.05
C THR A 63 -5.96 14.95 36.24
N GLU A 64 -5.76 13.62 36.30
CA GLU A 64 -6.09 12.78 37.48
C GLU A 64 -4.94 12.65 38.48
#